data_AF-A0A7R9TY40-F1
#
_entry.id   AF-A0A7R9TY40-F1
#
_cell.length_a   1.000
_cell.length_b   1.000
_cell.length_c   1.000
_cell.angle_alpha   90.00
_cell.angle_beta   90.00
_cell.angle_gamma   90.00
#
_symmetry.space_group_name_H-M   'P 1'
#
loop_
_entity.id
_entity.type
_entity.pdbx_description
1 polymer ?
#
loop_
_entity_poly.entity_id
_entity_poly.type
_entity_poly.pdbx_seq_one_letter_code
_entity_poly.pdbx_strand_id
1 'polypeptide(L)'
;PPGAPGGAWALRLPSAMAIRPPETIKRVTAHKRRSLRLEHAPFVLLYAYALRWALSTSGDPYRAALRHHELARDAVPERSRIAAAAARHAAETDTMDEWNMPEYDGPAFGVAGGDDDDDDGLEDVALVAEGELAEGEEGEYDLETLMRASEVPLPNPLMPSFWSVLFAMVVAIAHALLFFAQRWSVRFRALVQFSEVRALEAGCHAHVEPHLHQGKPELVPLQRALVDGEETLFFVFHRQKFLVVEGGTVVTEVVCPTDGRLEEYHASKGLSTARQAEVALERYGDNSLNIPTLSFVE
;
A
#
# COMPACT_ATOMS: atom_id res chain seq x y z
N PRO A 1 22.51 49.84 -9.54
CA PRO A 1 22.27 48.46 -10.01
C PRO A 1 21.63 47.57 -8.93
N PRO A 2 20.32 47.29 -9.02
CA PRO A 2 19.72 46.18 -8.29
C PRO A 2 19.14 45.15 -9.28
N GLY A 3 19.69 43.95 -9.25
CA GLY A 3 19.25 42.81 -10.05
C GLY A 3 18.72 41.68 -9.18
N ALA A 4 17.71 41.00 -9.74
CA ALA A 4 17.10 39.72 -9.37
C ALA A 4 15.83 39.76 -8.48
N PRO A 5 14.64 39.64 -9.09
CA PRO A 5 13.50 38.98 -8.47
C PRO A 5 13.60 37.46 -8.70
N GLY A 6 13.69 36.70 -7.60
CA GLY A 6 13.60 35.24 -7.61
C GLY A 6 12.22 34.79 -8.09
N GLY A 7 12.22 33.92 -9.11
CA GLY A 7 11.02 33.32 -9.69
C GLY A 7 10.34 32.36 -8.70
N ALA A 8 9.29 32.83 -8.06
CA ALA A 8 8.28 31.97 -7.45
C ALA A 8 7.26 31.59 -8.52
N TRP A 9 7.36 30.38 -9.03
CA TRP A 9 6.35 29.69 -9.84
C TRP A 9 5.13 29.35 -8.98
N ALA A 10 4.50 30.35 -8.37
CA ALA A 10 3.20 30.15 -7.75
C ALA A 10 2.20 29.98 -8.90
N LEU A 11 1.79 28.74 -9.15
CA LEU A 11 0.62 28.42 -9.97
C LEU A 11 -0.58 29.18 -9.38
N ARG A 12 -0.81 30.40 -9.86
CA ARG A 12 -2.03 31.15 -9.58
C ARG A 12 -3.15 30.45 -10.34
N LEU A 13 -3.82 29.53 -9.65
CA LEU A 13 -5.13 29.08 -10.06
C LEU A 13 -6.03 30.33 -10.22
N PRO A 14 -6.84 30.40 -11.29
CA PRO A 14 -7.68 31.57 -11.55
C PRO A 14 -8.58 31.82 -10.34
N SER A 15 -8.57 33.06 -9.84
CA SER A 15 -9.43 33.52 -8.73
C SER A 15 -10.89 33.27 -9.09
N ALA A 16 -11.41 32.12 -8.67
CA ALA A 16 -12.81 31.94 -8.41
C ALA A 16 -13.21 32.98 -7.34
N MET A 17 -14.39 33.60 -7.48
CA MET A 17 -14.97 34.47 -6.45
C MET A 17 -14.76 33.81 -5.09
N ALA A 18 -13.88 34.41 -4.28
CA ALA A 18 -13.53 33.86 -2.99
C ALA A 18 -14.72 34.05 -2.07
N ILE A 19 -15.22 32.94 -1.50
CA ILE A 19 -16.19 32.98 -0.42
C ILE A 19 -15.58 33.84 0.69
N ARG A 20 -16.30 34.87 1.15
CA ARG A 20 -15.81 35.78 2.18
C ARG A 20 -15.94 35.09 3.55
N PRO A 21 -14.82 34.80 4.22
CA PRO A 21 -14.87 34.22 5.55
C PRO A 21 -15.18 35.30 6.61
N PRO A 22 -15.75 34.91 7.76
CA PRO A 22 -15.83 35.78 8.92
C PRO A 22 -14.43 36.00 9.53
N GLU A 23 -14.27 37.02 10.38
CA GLU A 23 -12.96 37.35 10.99
C GLU A 23 -12.35 36.19 11.80
N THR A 24 -13.20 35.32 12.36
CA THR A 24 -12.82 34.13 13.13
C THR A 24 -12.18 33.02 12.29
N ILE A 25 -12.36 33.03 10.97
CA ILE A 25 -11.86 31.98 10.08
C ILE A 25 -10.90 32.59 9.05
N LYS A 26 -9.77 31.92 8.81
CA LYS A 26 -8.80 32.40 7.82
C LYS A 26 -9.30 32.23 6.39
N ARG A 27 -9.86 31.06 6.07
CA ARG A 27 -10.34 30.74 4.73
C ARG A 27 -11.46 29.71 4.75
N VAL A 28 -12.47 29.94 3.92
CA VAL A 28 -13.53 28.96 3.63
C VAL A 28 -13.53 28.67 2.13
N THR A 29 -13.62 27.39 1.77
CA THR A 29 -13.78 26.94 0.37
C THR A 29 -14.93 25.93 0.28
N ALA A 30 -15.70 25.98 -0.80
CA ALA A 30 -16.78 25.04 -1.04
C ALA A 30 -16.29 23.84 -1.84
N HIS A 31 -16.66 22.64 -1.42
CA HIS A 31 -16.21 21.38 -2.00
C HIS A 31 -17.41 20.48 -2.27
N LYS A 32 -17.61 20.08 -3.52
CA LYS A 32 -18.62 19.08 -3.89
C LYS A 32 -17.94 17.73 -4.05
N ARG A 33 -18.53 16.68 -3.47
CA ARG A 33 -17.97 15.33 -3.59
C ARG A 33 -18.01 14.90 -5.05
N ARG A 34 -16.89 14.40 -5.58
CA ARG A 34 -16.85 13.84 -6.93
C ARG A 34 -17.71 12.57 -6.95
N SER A 35 -18.58 12.44 -7.94
CA SER A 35 -19.48 11.27 -8.08
C SER A 35 -18.73 10.00 -8.43
N LEU A 36 -17.62 10.12 -9.17
CA LEU A 36 -16.82 9.00 -9.63
C LEU A 36 -15.51 8.93 -8.85
N ARG A 37 -15.27 7.78 -8.21
CA ARG A 37 -14.05 7.48 -7.45
C ARG A 37 -12.91 7.03 -8.36
N LEU A 38 -12.57 7.87 -9.34
CA LEU A 38 -11.54 7.57 -10.35
C LEU A 38 -10.12 7.71 -9.81
N GLU A 39 -9.94 8.09 -8.53
CA GLU A 39 -8.63 8.19 -7.89
C GLU A 39 -7.82 6.88 -7.92
N HIS A 40 -8.52 5.73 -7.95
CA HIS A 40 -7.88 4.41 -7.98
C HIS A 40 -7.71 3.85 -9.40
N ALA A 41 -8.38 4.41 -10.41
CA ALA A 41 -8.30 3.95 -11.79
C ALA A 41 -6.86 3.85 -12.34
N PRO A 42 -5.97 4.85 -12.16
CA PRO A 42 -4.59 4.72 -12.64
C PRO A 42 -3.84 3.57 -11.95
N PHE A 43 -4.08 3.32 -10.67
CA PHE A 43 -3.46 2.21 -9.94
C PHE A 43 -3.97 0.86 -10.44
N VAL A 44 -5.27 0.73 -10.74
CA VAL A 44 -5.85 -0.49 -11.34
C VAL A 44 -5.19 -0.79 -12.69
N LEU A 45 -4.99 0.22 -13.54
CA LEU A 45 -4.30 0.06 -14.81
C LEU A 45 -2.82 -0.34 -14.62
N LEU A 46 -2.13 0.26 -13.65
CA LEU A 46 -0.76 -0.09 -13.31
C LEU A 46 -0.63 -1.51 -12.75
N TYR A 47 -1.58 -1.98 -11.95
CA TYR A 47 -1.61 -3.36 -11.49
C TYR A 47 -1.87 -4.34 -12.64
N ALA A 48 -2.81 -4.02 -13.55
CA ALA A 48 -3.04 -4.84 -14.73
C ALA A 48 -1.78 -4.95 -15.60
N TYR A 49 -1.06 -3.83 -15.76
CA TYR A 49 0.23 -3.82 -16.44
C TYR A 49 1.29 -4.63 -15.68
N ALA A 50 1.42 -4.45 -14.37
CA ALA A 50 2.37 -5.19 -13.53
C ALA A 50 2.11 -6.70 -13.58
N LEU A 51 0.84 -7.11 -13.52
CA LEU A 51 0.43 -8.50 -13.60
C LEU A 51 0.74 -9.09 -14.98
N ARG A 52 0.40 -8.38 -16.05
CA ARG A 52 0.76 -8.79 -17.41
C ARG A 52 2.28 -8.92 -17.57
N TRP A 53 3.04 -7.97 -17.03
CA TRP A 53 4.50 -8.02 -17.09
C TRP A 53 5.05 -9.22 -16.33
N ALA A 54 4.59 -9.46 -15.10
CA ALA A 54 4.96 -10.62 -14.30
C ALA A 54 4.64 -11.95 -15.00
N LEU A 55 3.47 -12.05 -15.64
CA LEU A 55 3.09 -13.24 -16.41
C LEU A 55 3.96 -13.41 -17.68
N SER A 56 4.41 -12.32 -18.29
CA SER A 56 5.27 -12.39 -19.48
C SER A 56 6.72 -12.78 -19.18
N THR A 57 7.20 -12.49 -17.97
CA THR A 57 8.56 -12.81 -17.50
C THR A 57 8.58 -13.96 -16.48
N SER A 58 7.47 -14.69 -16.34
CA SER A 58 7.42 -15.88 -15.48
C SER A 58 8.35 -16.96 -16.03
N GLY A 59 9.22 -17.48 -15.16
CA GLY A 59 10.17 -18.54 -15.51
C GLY A 59 11.49 -18.05 -16.11
N ASP A 60 11.67 -16.75 -16.33
CA ASP A 60 12.97 -16.18 -16.67
C ASP A 60 14.07 -16.48 -15.64
N PRO A 61 13.86 -16.32 -14.32
CA PRO A 61 14.89 -16.67 -13.34
C PRO A 61 15.22 -18.16 -13.34
N TYR A 62 14.21 -19.01 -13.57
CA TYR A 62 14.41 -20.45 -13.68
C TYR A 62 15.24 -20.82 -14.91
N ARG A 63 14.95 -20.24 -16.07
CA ARG A 63 15.73 -20.43 -17.30
C ARG A 63 17.17 -19.92 -17.16
N ALA A 64 17.37 -18.79 -16.50
CA ALA A 64 18.71 -18.27 -16.23
C ALA A 64 19.50 -19.22 -15.31
N ALA A 65 18.89 -19.69 -14.23
CA ALA A 65 19.50 -20.66 -13.33
C ALA A 65 19.84 -21.98 -14.04
N LEU A 66 18.94 -22.50 -14.88
CA LEU A 66 19.19 -23.72 -15.66
C LEU A 66 20.41 -23.56 -16.59
N ARG A 67 20.51 -22.42 -17.30
CA ARG A 67 21.68 -22.12 -18.13
C ARG A 67 22.97 -22.05 -17.31
N HIS A 68 22.93 -21.47 -16.12
CA HIS A 68 24.09 -21.44 -15.23
C HIS A 68 24.49 -22.85 -14.78
N HIS A 69 23.53 -23.74 -14.49
CA HIS A 69 23.81 -25.14 -14.19
C HIS A 69 24.37 -25.90 -15.40
N GLU A 70 23.83 -25.69 -16.59
CA GLU A 70 24.32 -26.30 -17.84
C GLU A 70 25.76 -25.86 -18.14
N LEU A 71 26.05 -24.56 -18.07
CA LEU A 71 27.40 -24.03 -18.26
C LEU A 71 28.37 -24.52 -17.19
N ALA A 72 27.93 -24.57 -15.92
CA ALA A 72 28.72 -25.12 -14.83
C ALA A 72 29.00 -26.60 -15.04
N ARG A 73 28.04 -27.37 -15.55
CA ARG A 73 28.22 -28.78 -15.92
C ARG A 73 29.19 -28.92 -17.08
N ASP A 74 29.08 -28.06 -18.10
CA ASP A 74 29.87 -28.14 -19.32
C ASP A 74 31.33 -27.68 -19.14
N ALA A 75 31.62 -26.83 -18.15
CA ALA A 75 32.97 -26.38 -17.80
C ALA A 75 33.83 -27.48 -17.13
N VAL A 76 33.21 -28.56 -16.65
CA VAL A 76 33.91 -29.67 -15.99
C VAL A 76 34.46 -30.64 -17.03
N PRO A 77 35.74 -31.06 -16.98
CA PRO A 77 36.26 -32.12 -17.84
C PRO A 77 35.43 -33.41 -17.78
N GLU A 78 35.24 -34.09 -18.91
CA GLU A 78 34.39 -35.30 -18.98
C GLU A 78 34.82 -36.40 -17.99
N ARG A 79 36.14 -36.52 -17.75
CA ARG A 79 36.73 -37.46 -16.78
C ARG A 79 36.30 -37.18 -15.34
N SER A 80 36.28 -35.92 -14.91
CA SER A 80 35.85 -35.55 -13.55
C SER A 80 34.34 -35.64 -13.37
N ARG A 81 33.55 -35.57 -14.47
CA ARG A 81 32.10 -35.86 -14.41
C ARG A 81 31.82 -37.34 -14.14
N ILE A 82 32.53 -38.24 -14.81
CA ILE A 82 32.39 -39.69 -14.62
C ILE A 82 32.81 -40.07 -13.20
N ALA A 83 33.93 -39.53 -12.72
CA ALA A 83 34.39 -39.74 -11.34
C ALA A 83 33.39 -39.20 -10.30
N ALA A 84 32.83 -38.00 -10.51
CA ALA A 84 31.82 -37.43 -9.61
C ALA A 84 30.49 -38.20 -9.63
N ALA A 85 30.06 -38.71 -10.79
CA ALA A 85 28.86 -39.53 -10.92
C ALA A 85 29.02 -40.90 -10.24
N ALA A 86 30.19 -41.53 -10.41
CA ALA A 86 30.54 -42.78 -9.73
C ALA A 86 30.59 -42.58 -8.20
N ALA A 87 31.18 -41.48 -7.72
CA ALA A 87 31.22 -41.14 -6.30
C ALA A 87 29.82 -40.93 -5.70
N ARG A 88 28.90 -40.27 -6.44
CA ARG A 88 27.49 -40.12 -6.01
C ARG A 88 26.78 -41.46 -5.93
N HIS A 89 26.95 -42.31 -6.94
CA HIS A 89 26.31 -43.62 -6.95
C HIS A 89 26.82 -44.49 -5.80
N ALA A 90 28.12 -44.43 -5.49
CA ALA A 90 28.70 -45.10 -4.33
C ALA A 90 28.13 -44.58 -2.99
N ALA A 91 27.99 -43.25 -2.84
CA ALA A 91 27.40 -42.64 -1.65
C ALA A 91 25.89 -42.90 -1.49
N GLU A 92 25.15 -42.98 -2.60
CA GLU A 92 23.72 -43.31 -2.60
C GLU A 92 23.48 -44.80 -2.29
N THR A 93 24.37 -45.70 -2.72
CA THR A 93 24.34 -47.11 -2.31
C THR A 93 24.75 -47.32 -0.85
N ASP A 94 25.66 -46.50 -0.30
CA ASP A 94 26.09 -46.58 1.10
C ASP A 94 25.03 -46.03 2.08
N THR A 95 24.15 -45.15 1.61
CA THR A 95 23.05 -44.58 2.44
C THR A 95 21.78 -45.44 2.43
N MET A 96 21.77 -46.54 1.68
CA MET A 96 20.60 -47.39 1.46
C MET A 96 20.66 -48.71 2.25
N ASP A 97 21.18 -48.77 3.49
CA ASP A 97 21.06 -49.99 4.33
C ASP A 97 21.33 -49.76 5.83
N GLU A 98 20.36 -49.20 6.56
CA GLU A 98 20.36 -49.38 8.04
C GLU A 98 18.96 -49.52 8.69
N TRP A 99 17.87 -49.12 8.01
CA TRP A 99 16.53 -49.10 8.60
C TRP A 99 15.51 -50.10 8.02
N ASN A 100 15.90 -50.97 7.09
CA ASN A 100 14.95 -51.87 6.40
C ASN A 100 15.37 -53.35 6.38
N MET A 101 15.82 -53.89 7.52
CA MET A 101 15.90 -55.35 7.68
C MET A 101 14.53 -55.93 8.08
N PRO A 102 13.97 -56.89 7.32
CA PRO A 102 12.88 -57.72 7.82
C PRO A 102 13.42 -58.72 8.86
N GLU A 103 12.85 -58.70 10.06
CA GLU A 103 13.11 -59.67 11.12
C GLU A 103 12.69 -61.08 10.65
N TYR A 104 13.66 -61.93 10.31
CA TYR A 104 13.41 -63.29 9.82
C TYR A 104 13.36 -64.28 10.98
N ASP A 105 12.18 -64.85 11.21
CA ASP A 105 11.90 -65.88 12.22
C ASP A 105 11.59 -67.20 11.49
N GLY A 106 12.55 -68.14 11.42
CA GLY A 106 12.37 -69.43 10.73
C GLY A 106 13.55 -70.41 10.87
N PRO A 107 13.30 -71.74 10.95
CA PRO A 107 14.19 -72.66 11.64
C PRO A 107 15.34 -73.21 10.80
N ALA A 108 16.43 -73.54 11.49
CA ALA A 108 17.65 -74.13 10.96
C ALA A 108 17.43 -75.51 10.31
N PHE A 109 17.83 -75.65 9.05
CA PHE A 109 18.19 -76.92 8.43
C PHE A 109 19.31 -76.70 7.41
N GLY A 110 20.33 -77.54 7.47
CA GLY A 110 21.58 -77.37 6.74
C GLY A 110 21.71 -78.16 5.44
N VAL A 111 22.82 -77.85 4.78
CA VAL A 111 23.57 -78.62 3.76
C VAL A 111 22.97 -78.63 2.35
N ALA A 112 23.65 -77.97 1.41
CA ALA A 112 24.52 -78.61 0.41
C ALA A 112 24.99 -77.57 -0.63
N GLY A 113 26.25 -77.67 -1.05
CA GLY A 113 26.88 -76.74 -1.96
C GLY A 113 26.39 -76.83 -3.42
N GLY A 114 26.82 -75.82 -4.16
CA GLY A 114 26.67 -75.68 -5.60
C GLY A 114 27.36 -74.39 -5.98
N ASP A 115 28.65 -74.50 -6.28
CA ASP A 115 29.38 -73.55 -7.11
C ASP A 115 28.67 -73.48 -8.46
N ASP A 116 28.44 -72.28 -8.98
CA ASP A 116 28.49 -71.98 -10.41
C ASP A 116 28.68 -70.45 -10.54
N ASP A 117 29.88 -70.11 -11.00
CA ASP A 117 30.34 -68.79 -11.42
C ASP A 117 29.48 -68.25 -12.57
N ASP A 118 29.13 -66.96 -12.52
CA ASP A 118 28.85 -66.07 -13.66
C ASP A 118 28.64 -64.64 -13.09
N ASP A 119 29.76 -64.00 -12.69
CA ASP A 119 29.83 -62.56 -12.37
C ASP A 119 30.87 -61.90 -13.28
N ASP A 120 30.54 -61.83 -14.57
CA ASP A 120 31.31 -61.15 -15.60
C ASP A 120 30.57 -59.86 -16.00
N GLY A 121 31.02 -58.72 -15.47
CA GLY A 121 30.57 -57.45 -16.03
C GLY A 121 31.03 -56.11 -15.44
N LEU A 122 31.73 -56.04 -14.30
CA LEU A 122 31.95 -54.71 -13.66
C LEU A 122 33.34 -54.42 -13.08
N GLU A 123 34.34 -55.30 -13.23
CA GLU A 123 35.71 -54.99 -12.74
C GLU A 123 36.57 -54.16 -13.71
N ASP A 124 36.19 -54.03 -14.98
CA ASP A 124 37.04 -53.39 -16.00
C ASP A 124 36.97 -51.84 -16.04
N VAL A 125 36.14 -51.19 -15.23
CA VAL A 125 36.02 -49.71 -15.23
C VAL A 125 36.81 -49.07 -14.08
N ALA A 126 37.09 -49.82 -13.01
CA ALA A 126 37.86 -49.33 -11.86
C ALA A 126 39.37 -49.31 -12.13
N LEU A 127 39.88 -50.15 -13.03
CA LEU A 127 41.31 -50.25 -13.35
C LEU A 127 41.84 -49.15 -14.28
N VAL A 128 40.96 -48.30 -14.84
CA VAL A 128 41.39 -47.13 -15.64
C VAL A 128 41.81 -45.96 -14.74
N ALA A 129 41.53 -46.00 -13.43
CA ALA A 129 41.79 -44.88 -12.52
C ALA A 129 43.19 -44.89 -11.86
N GLU A 130 43.95 -45.99 -11.90
CA GLU A 130 45.25 -46.08 -11.19
C GLU A 130 46.49 -46.15 -12.09
N GLY A 131 46.34 -45.93 -13.41
CA GLY A 131 47.46 -45.91 -14.35
C GLY A 131 47.72 -44.53 -14.95
N GLU A 132 48.92 -43.99 -14.71
CA GLU A 132 49.51 -42.76 -15.31
C GLU A 132 49.09 -41.41 -14.71
N LEU A 133 49.66 -41.09 -13.54
CA LEU A 133 49.98 -39.70 -13.18
C LEU A 133 51.20 -39.24 -14.01
N ALA A 134 50.95 -38.81 -15.25
CA ALA A 134 51.92 -38.11 -16.08
C ALA A 134 51.72 -36.59 -15.93
N GLU A 135 52.81 -35.90 -15.65
CA GLU A 135 52.91 -34.45 -15.45
C GLU A 135 52.21 -33.64 -16.55
N GLY A 136 51.10 -33.00 -16.18
CA GLY A 136 50.40 -32.00 -16.97
C GLY A 136 49.73 -31.04 -16.01
N GLU A 137 49.92 -29.74 -16.24
CA GLU A 137 49.42 -28.63 -15.42
C GLU A 137 47.88 -28.58 -15.47
N GLU A 138 47.22 -29.41 -14.67
CA GLU A 138 45.76 -29.50 -14.59
C GLU A 138 45.28 -28.74 -13.35
N GLY A 139 44.46 -27.71 -13.57
CA GLY A 139 43.76 -27.02 -12.50
C GLY A 139 42.92 -28.03 -11.71
N GLU A 140 43.26 -28.21 -10.44
CA GLU A 140 42.53 -29.00 -9.46
C GLU A 140 41.13 -28.41 -9.28
N TYR A 141 40.19 -28.84 -10.12
CA TYR A 141 38.78 -28.56 -9.88
C TYR A 141 38.32 -29.47 -8.74
N ASP A 142 38.34 -28.88 -7.55
CA ASP A 142 37.91 -29.51 -6.30
C ASP A 142 36.52 -30.16 -6.45
N LEU A 143 36.47 -31.49 -6.30
CA LEU A 143 35.26 -32.32 -6.44
C LEU A 143 34.14 -31.83 -5.51
N GLU A 144 34.50 -31.27 -4.35
CA GLU A 144 33.59 -30.66 -3.40
C GLU A 144 32.89 -29.42 -3.99
N THR A 145 33.61 -28.63 -4.78
CA THR A 145 33.07 -27.45 -5.48
C THR A 145 32.04 -27.85 -6.55
N LEU A 146 32.23 -28.99 -7.22
CA LEU A 146 31.30 -29.52 -8.22
C LEU A 146 30.04 -30.11 -7.60
N MET A 147 30.19 -30.82 -6.48
CA MET A 147 29.04 -31.31 -5.70
C MET A 147 28.20 -30.14 -5.18
N ARG A 148 28.86 -29.13 -4.61
CA ARG A 148 28.20 -27.91 -4.11
C ARG A 148 27.49 -27.10 -5.19
N ALA A 149 28.06 -27.03 -6.41
CA ALA A 149 27.42 -26.37 -7.55
C ALA A 149 26.13 -27.07 -8.02
N SER A 150 26.03 -28.39 -7.82
CA SER A 150 24.84 -29.17 -8.16
C SER A 150 23.74 -29.13 -7.10
N GLU A 151 24.08 -28.76 -5.86
CA GLU A 151 23.15 -28.67 -4.73
C GLU A 151 22.39 -27.36 -4.66
N VAL A 152 22.70 -26.37 -5.52
CA VAL A 152 21.97 -25.10 -5.53
C VAL A 152 20.53 -25.38 -5.95
N PRO A 153 19.53 -25.19 -5.06
CA PRO A 153 18.16 -25.50 -5.39
C PRO A 153 17.68 -24.56 -6.50
N LEU A 154 17.11 -25.15 -7.56
CA LEU A 154 16.56 -24.39 -8.67
C LEU A 154 15.39 -23.50 -8.18
N PRO A 155 15.30 -22.24 -8.65
CA PRO A 155 14.15 -21.39 -8.38
C PRO A 155 12.83 -22.02 -8.85
N ASN A 156 11.70 -21.65 -8.25
CA ASN A 156 10.41 -22.15 -8.71
C ASN A 156 10.14 -21.69 -10.17
N PRO A 157 9.73 -22.60 -11.09
CA PRO A 157 9.46 -22.28 -12.49
C PRO A 157 8.43 -21.16 -12.73
N LEU A 158 7.53 -20.91 -11.78
CA LEU A 158 6.48 -19.91 -11.90
C LEU A 158 6.90 -18.52 -11.41
N MET A 159 8.13 -18.35 -10.91
CA MET A 159 8.54 -17.05 -10.37
C MET A 159 8.72 -16.02 -11.49
N PRO A 160 8.07 -14.85 -11.39
CA PRO A 160 8.27 -13.74 -12.30
C PRO A 160 9.64 -13.09 -12.10
N SER A 161 10.11 -12.32 -13.10
CA SER A 161 11.39 -11.62 -13.00
C SER A 161 11.44 -10.62 -11.85
N PHE A 162 12.61 -10.45 -11.24
CA PHE A 162 12.84 -9.50 -10.13
C PHE A 162 12.28 -8.09 -10.41
N TRP A 163 12.53 -7.56 -11.61
CA TRP A 163 12.09 -6.22 -12.00
C TRP A 163 10.56 -6.07 -12.05
N SER A 164 9.86 -7.13 -12.48
CA SER A 164 8.39 -7.12 -12.49
C SER A 164 7.80 -7.12 -11.07
N VAL A 165 8.40 -7.88 -10.15
CA VAL A 165 8.01 -7.91 -8.73
C VAL A 165 8.31 -6.58 -8.05
N LEU A 166 9.50 -6.02 -8.29
CA LEU A 166 9.89 -4.72 -7.75
C LEU A 166 8.92 -3.62 -8.20
N PHE A 167 8.56 -3.61 -9.48
CA PHE A 167 7.58 -2.66 -10.01
C PHE A 167 6.21 -2.83 -9.33
N ALA A 168 5.70 -4.05 -9.23
CA ALA A 168 4.43 -4.31 -8.54
C ALA A 168 4.44 -3.85 -7.08
N MET A 169 5.55 -4.06 -6.36
CA MET A 169 5.73 -3.62 -4.98
C MET A 169 5.75 -2.09 -4.85
N VAL A 170 6.45 -1.38 -5.75
CA VAL A 170 6.45 0.09 -5.78
C VAL A 170 5.05 0.64 -6.06
N VAL A 171 4.31 0.05 -6.99
CA VAL A 171 2.91 0.42 -7.28
C VAL A 171 2.03 0.19 -6.05
N ALA A 172 2.21 -0.91 -5.35
CA ALA A 172 1.47 -1.23 -4.13
C ALA A 172 1.76 -0.23 -3.00
N ILE A 173 3.03 0.09 -2.76
CA ILE A 173 3.43 1.10 -1.78
C ILE A 173 2.87 2.48 -2.16
N ALA A 174 2.96 2.88 -3.43
CA ALA A 174 2.42 4.15 -3.89
C ALA A 174 0.89 4.24 -3.71
N HIS A 175 0.16 3.14 -3.97
CA HIS A 175 -1.29 3.08 -3.76
C HIS A 175 -1.65 3.17 -2.27
N ALA A 176 -0.89 2.48 -1.40
CA ALA A 176 -1.05 2.58 0.05
C ALA A 176 -0.75 3.99 0.57
N LEU A 177 0.32 4.63 0.08
CA LEU A 177 0.66 6.01 0.43
C LEU A 177 -0.44 6.99 0.00
N LEU A 178 -1.06 6.79 -1.17
CA LEU A 178 -2.22 7.58 -1.58
C LEU A 178 -3.38 7.44 -0.59
N PHE A 179 -3.64 6.23 -0.07
CA PHE A 179 -4.68 5.99 0.93
C PHE A 179 -4.35 6.67 2.27
N PHE A 180 -3.11 6.52 2.77
CA PHE A 180 -2.69 7.15 4.02
C PHE A 180 -2.64 8.67 3.94
N ALA A 181 -2.16 9.23 2.83
CA ALA A 181 -2.15 10.67 2.60
C ALA A 181 -3.55 11.29 2.70
N GLN A 182 -4.59 10.56 2.27
CA GLN A 182 -5.99 10.99 2.42
C GLN A 182 -6.48 10.95 3.88
N ARG A 183 -5.95 10.06 4.72
CA ARG A 183 -6.33 10.01 6.15
C ARG A 183 -5.58 11.06 6.97
N TRP A 184 -4.33 11.36 6.62
CA TRP A 184 -3.48 12.26 7.41
C TRP A 184 -3.64 13.73 7.03
N SER A 185 -4.04 14.03 5.79
CA SER A 185 -4.19 15.39 5.31
C SER A 185 -5.60 15.64 4.79
N VAL A 186 -6.33 16.50 5.49
CA VAL A 186 -7.66 16.98 5.07
C VAL A 186 -7.58 17.72 3.73
N ARG A 187 -6.50 18.46 3.49
CA ARG A 187 -6.28 19.18 2.23
C ARG A 187 -6.07 18.20 1.07
N PHE A 188 -5.30 17.14 1.28
CA PHE A 188 -5.10 16.11 0.27
C PHE A 188 -6.40 15.34 0.00
N ARG A 189 -7.14 15.01 1.07
CA ARG A 189 -8.47 14.39 0.95
C ARG A 189 -9.45 15.27 0.16
N ALA A 190 -9.46 16.58 0.40
CA ALA A 190 -10.26 17.54 -0.34
C ALA A 190 -9.90 17.54 -1.84
N LEU A 191 -8.60 17.57 -2.17
CA LEU A 191 -8.13 17.56 -3.55
C LEU A 191 -8.50 16.28 -4.32
N VAL A 192 -8.39 15.12 -3.66
CA VAL A 192 -8.63 13.81 -4.29
C VAL A 192 -10.13 13.53 -4.42
N GLN A 193 -10.89 13.66 -3.33
CA GLN A 193 -12.30 13.20 -3.28
C GLN A 193 -13.32 14.28 -3.63
N PHE A 194 -12.92 15.55 -3.60
CA PHE A 194 -13.81 16.68 -3.83
C PHE A 194 -13.35 17.54 -5.01
N SER A 195 -14.29 18.33 -5.52
CA SER A 195 -14.06 19.37 -6.51
C SER A 195 -14.48 20.70 -5.90
N GLU A 196 -13.62 21.72 -6.03
CA GLU A 196 -13.91 23.05 -5.54
C GLU A 196 -15.08 23.67 -6.34
N VAL A 197 -16.05 24.23 -5.62
CA VAL A 197 -17.23 24.92 -6.17
C VAL A 197 -17.16 26.40 -5.79
N ARG A 198 -17.75 27.26 -6.62
CA ARG A 198 -17.71 28.72 -6.46
C ARG A 198 -18.67 29.27 -5.40
N ALA A 199 -19.67 28.48 -5.02
CA ALA A 199 -20.69 28.86 -4.05
C ALA A 199 -21.00 27.67 -3.12
N LEU A 200 -21.34 27.98 -1.87
CA LEU A 200 -21.84 27.01 -0.91
C LEU A 200 -23.29 26.68 -1.25
N GLU A 201 -23.49 25.56 -1.96
CA GLU A 201 -24.79 25.00 -2.28
C GLU A 201 -25.13 23.82 -1.36
N ALA A 202 -26.40 23.45 -1.32
CA ALA A 202 -26.83 22.28 -0.59
C ALA A 202 -26.16 20.99 -1.09
N GLY A 203 -25.67 20.17 -0.16
CA GLY A 203 -24.92 18.93 -0.48
C GLY A 203 -23.44 19.15 -0.75
N CYS A 204 -22.96 20.41 -0.71
CA CYS A 204 -21.53 20.70 -0.65
C CYS A 204 -20.99 20.56 0.79
N HIS A 205 -19.67 20.50 0.89
CA HIS A 205 -18.92 20.52 2.14
C HIS A 205 -18.13 21.82 2.21
N ALA A 206 -18.10 22.44 3.37
CA ALA A 206 -17.24 23.59 3.65
C ALA A 206 -15.88 23.06 4.15
N HIS A 207 -14.80 23.39 3.44
CA HIS A 207 -13.45 23.20 3.95
C HIS A 207 -13.02 24.48 4.65
N VAL A 208 -12.87 24.38 5.96
CA VAL A 208 -12.60 25.50 6.87
C VAL A 208 -11.15 25.42 7.31
N GLU A 209 -10.37 26.46 7.00
CA GLU A 209 -9.01 26.64 7.49
C GLU A 209 -9.04 27.68 8.63
N PRO A 210 -8.82 27.29 9.89
CA PRO A 210 -8.75 28.23 11.00
C PRO A 210 -7.45 29.06 10.95
N HIS A 211 -7.39 30.10 11.77
CA HIS A 211 -6.15 30.86 11.97
C HIS A 211 -5.07 30.01 12.65
N LEU A 212 -3.83 30.49 12.57
CA LEU A 212 -2.71 29.88 13.26
C LEU A 212 -3.03 29.78 14.77
N HIS A 213 -2.88 28.59 15.35
CA HIS A 213 -3.22 28.24 16.75
C HIS A 213 -4.70 28.06 17.10
N GLN A 214 -5.64 28.17 16.15
CA GLN A 214 -7.08 27.97 16.40
C GLN A 214 -7.61 26.58 15.96
N GLY A 215 -6.73 25.58 15.98
CA GLY A 215 -7.07 24.18 15.69
C GLY A 215 -6.64 23.70 14.31
N LYS A 216 -7.26 22.61 13.85
CA LYS A 216 -6.91 21.90 12.61
C LYS A 216 -7.95 22.21 11.52
N PRO A 217 -7.55 22.17 10.23
CA PRO A 217 -8.50 22.32 9.14
C PRO A 217 -9.46 21.12 9.10
N GLU A 218 -10.73 21.38 8.82
CA GLU A 218 -11.79 20.37 8.82
C GLU A 218 -12.69 20.51 7.57
N LEU A 219 -13.26 19.39 7.14
CA LEU A 219 -14.29 19.33 6.10
C LEU A 219 -15.64 19.12 6.78
N VAL A 220 -16.48 20.16 6.81
CA VAL A 220 -17.77 20.15 7.49
C VAL A 220 -18.90 20.05 6.46
N PRO A 221 -19.89 19.17 6.63
CA PRO A 221 -21.04 19.11 5.74
C PRO A 221 -21.97 20.32 5.92
N LEU A 222 -22.49 20.87 4.83
CA LEU A 222 -23.53 21.89 4.88
C LEU A 222 -24.88 21.27 5.21
N GLN A 223 -25.58 21.88 6.17
CA GLN A 223 -26.94 21.52 6.58
C GLN A 223 -27.91 22.62 6.13
N ARG A 224 -29.18 22.22 5.90
CA ARG A 224 -30.27 23.15 5.61
C ARG A 224 -31.08 23.37 6.88
N ALA A 225 -31.37 24.63 7.20
CA ALA A 225 -32.38 25.00 8.19
C ALA A 225 -33.39 25.94 7.54
N LEU A 226 -34.65 25.79 7.91
CA LEU A 226 -35.61 26.86 7.73
C LEU A 226 -35.36 27.85 8.87
N VAL A 227 -35.15 29.13 8.56
CA VAL A 227 -35.08 30.19 9.58
C VAL A 227 -36.05 31.27 9.14
N ASP A 228 -37.09 31.49 9.94
CA ASP A 228 -38.18 32.45 9.64
C ASP A 228 -38.89 32.23 8.28
N GLY A 229 -38.95 30.97 7.84
CA GLY A 229 -39.59 30.59 6.56
C GLY A 229 -38.68 30.65 5.34
N GLU A 230 -37.42 31.11 5.49
CA GLU A 230 -36.42 31.07 4.43
C GLU A 230 -35.46 29.88 4.62
N GLU A 231 -35.17 29.17 3.53
CA GLU A 231 -34.15 28.12 3.55
C GLU A 231 -32.75 28.75 3.65
N THR A 232 -32.11 28.60 4.80
CA THR A 232 -30.74 29.04 5.03
C THR A 232 -29.81 27.84 5.16
N LEU A 233 -28.60 27.98 4.62
CA LEU A 233 -27.56 26.98 4.75
C LEU A 233 -26.70 27.32 5.97
N PHE A 234 -26.40 26.32 6.78
CA PHE A 234 -25.53 26.48 7.93
C PHE A 234 -24.56 25.31 8.04
N PHE A 235 -23.45 25.53 8.74
CA PHE A 235 -22.55 24.47 9.15
C PHE A 235 -22.04 24.77 10.55
N VAL A 236 -21.59 23.74 11.25
CA VAL A 236 -21.07 23.86 12.61
C VAL A 236 -19.60 23.48 12.59
N PHE A 237 -18.73 24.41 12.97
CA PHE A 237 -17.29 24.19 13.05
C PHE A 237 -16.82 24.55 14.46
N HIS A 238 -16.09 23.64 15.12
CA HIS A 238 -15.65 23.80 16.52
C HIS A 238 -16.78 24.24 17.48
N ARG A 239 -17.99 23.66 17.33
CA ARG A 239 -19.21 23.99 18.11
C ARG A 239 -19.76 25.41 17.89
N GLN A 240 -19.22 26.17 16.94
CA GLN A 240 -19.78 27.45 16.52
C GLN A 240 -20.60 27.27 15.25
N LYS A 241 -21.78 27.87 15.22
CA LYS A 241 -22.69 27.83 14.08
C LYS A 241 -22.39 29.00 13.14
N PHE A 242 -22.20 28.67 11.87
CA PHE A 242 -21.98 29.63 10.80
C PHE A 242 -23.14 29.57 9.81
N LEU A 243 -23.66 30.74 9.45
CA LEU A 243 -24.70 30.90 8.44
C LEU A 243 -24.07 31.30 7.11
N VAL A 244 -24.66 30.80 6.04
CA VAL A 244 -24.28 31.13 4.68
C VAL A 244 -25.32 32.09 4.12
N VAL A 245 -24.88 33.30 3.77
CA VAL A 245 -25.71 34.41 3.29
C VAL A 245 -25.31 34.75 1.85
N GLU A 246 -26.11 35.58 1.17
CA GLU A 246 -25.87 36.08 -0.19
C GLU A 246 -25.65 34.94 -1.20
N GLY A 247 -26.57 33.97 -1.21
CA GLY A 247 -26.58 32.89 -2.21
C GLY A 247 -25.36 31.97 -2.18
N GLY A 248 -24.66 31.84 -1.06
CA GLY A 248 -23.52 30.91 -0.93
C GLY A 248 -22.14 31.56 -0.94
N THR A 249 -22.06 32.89 -0.91
CA THR A 249 -20.80 33.64 -1.12
C THR A 249 -20.25 34.28 0.15
N VAL A 250 -21.09 34.54 1.15
CA VAL A 250 -20.68 35.14 2.42
C VAL A 250 -20.99 34.19 3.56
N VAL A 251 -20.01 33.97 4.43
CA VAL A 251 -20.20 33.19 5.66
C VAL A 251 -20.16 34.14 6.85
N THR A 252 -21.16 34.05 7.71
CA THR A 252 -21.30 34.90 8.89
C THR A 252 -21.48 34.04 10.13
N GLU A 253 -20.86 34.43 11.23
CA GLU A 253 -21.06 33.78 12.53
C GLU A 253 -22.44 34.13 13.09
N VAL A 254 -23.09 33.17 13.76
CA VAL A 254 -24.32 33.47 14.51
C VAL A 254 -23.95 34.29 15.74
N VAL A 255 -24.07 35.61 15.62
CA VAL A 255 -23.84 36.53 16.74
C VAL A 255 -25.09 36.61 17.61
N CYS A 256 -24.89 36.45 18.92
CA CYS A 256 -25.91 36.74 19.92
C CYS A 256 -25.90 38.25 20.22
N PRO A 257 -27.05 38.94 20.22
CA PRO A 257 -27.10 40.35 20.56
C PRO A 257 -26.80 40.55 22.06
N THR A 258 -25.54 40.85 22.38
CA THR A 258 -25.07 41.11 23.76
C THR A 258 -24.79 42.59 24.02
N ASP A 259 -24.58 43.38 22.97
CA ASP A 259 -24.13 44.78 23.09
C ASP A 259 -25.29 45.79 22.97
N GLY A 260 -26.52 45.34 23.25
CA GLY A 260 -27.70 46.20 23.30
C GLY A 260 -27.60 47.28 24.38
N ARG A 261 -28.38 48.35 24.23
CA ARG A 261 -28.47 49.38 25.29
C ARG A 261 -29.17 48.82 26.52
N LEU A 262 -28.80 49.30 27.71
CA LEU A 262 -29.46 48.88 28.96
C LEU A 262 -30.99 49.09 28.91
N GLU A 263 -31.44 50.15 28.24
CA GLU A 263 -32.86 50.44 28.02
C GLU A 263 -33.58 49.33 27.24
N GLU A 264 -32.92 48.71 26.26
CA GLU A 264 -33.47 47.62 25.45
C GLU A 264 -33.66 46.36 26.29
N TYR A 265 -32.67 46.05 27.15
CA TYR A 265 -32.77 44.96 28.11
C TYR A 265 -33.88 45.20 29.13
N HIS A 266 -33.98 46.42 29.67
CA HIS A 266 -35.03 46.79 30.62
C HIS A 266 -36.43 46.73 30.00
N ALA A 267 -36.56 47.11 28.73
CA ALA A 267 -37.83 47.06 27.99
C ALA A 267 -38.19 45.64 27.51
N SER A 268 -37.24 44.71 27.51
CA SER A 268 -37.47 43.35 27.01
C SER A 268 -38.46 42.58 27.89
N LYS A 269 -39.48 41.98 27.29
CA LYS A 269 -40.52 41.17 27.97
C LYS A 269 -40.36 39.67 27.74
N GLY A 270 -39.23 39.26 27.18
CA GLY A 270 -38.98 37.88 26.73
C GLY A 270 -39.70 37.52 25.42
N LEU A 271 -39.66 36.24 25.08
CA LEU A 271 -40.29 35.68 23.89
C LEU A 271 -41.79 35.50 24.15
N SER A 272 -42.61 36.26 23.43
CA SER A 272 -44.06 36.32 23.67
C SER A 272 -44.85 35.23 22.95
N THR A 273 -44.32 34.72 21.85
CA THR A 273 -45.02 33.79 20.94
C THR A 273 -44.22 32.50 20.77
N ALA A 274 -44.90 31.35 20.70
CA ALA A 274 -44.26 30.06 20.43
C ALA A 274 -43.40 30.07 19.15
N ARG A 275 -43.89 30.71 18.08
CA ARG A 275 -43.12 30.93 16.85
C ARG A 275 -41.81 31.71 17.07
N GLN A 276 -41.79 32.71 17.96
CA GLN A 276 -40.54 33.44 18.27
C GLN A 276 -39.54 32.53 18.98
N ALA A 277 -40.03 31.61 19.82
CA ALA A 277 -39.20 30.61 20.48
C ALA A 277 -38.67 29.56 19.49
N GLU A 278 -39.50 29.10 18.55
CA GLU A 278 -39.09 28.16 17.48
C GLU A 278 -38.02 28.80 16.58
N VAL A 279 -38.22 30.04 16.12
CA VAL A 279 -37.22 30.76 15.31
C VAL A 279 -35.92 30.98 16.10
N ALA A 280 -36.01 31.30 17.40
CA ALA A 280 -34.82 31.43 18.24
C ALA A 280 -34.10 30.09 18.40
N LEU A 281 -34.84 28.98 18.56
CA LEU A 281 -34.30 27.63 18.65
C LEU A 281 -33.64 27.19 17.34
N GLU A 282 -34.27 27.46 16.19
CA GLU A 282 -33.70 27.19 14.86
C GLU A 282 -32.44 28.01 14.61
N ARG A 283 -32.40 29.25 15.09
CA ARG A 283 -31.24 30.15 14.93
C ARG A 283 -30.08 29.77 15.85
N TYR A 284 -30.30 29.72 17.16
CA TYR A 284 -29.25 29.56 18.17
C TYR A 284 -29.00 28.10 18.57
N GLY A 285 -29.96 27.21 18.34
CA GLY A 285 -29.90 25.83 18.82
C GLY A 285 -30.36 25.67 20.27
N ASP A 286 -30.32 24.42 20.74
CA ASP A 286 -30.66 24.08 22.12
C ASP A 286 -29.53 24.48 23.09
N ASN A 287 -29.90 24.86 24.31
CA ASN A 287 -28.96 25.22 25.36
C ASN A 287 -28.46 23.95 26.10
N SER A 288 -27.80 23.05 25.35
CA SER A 288 -27.25 21.82 25.90
C SER A 288 -25.75 21.68 25.58
N LEU A 289 -24.95 21.47 26.63
CA LEU A 289 -23.51 21.25 26.50
C LEU A 289 -23.21 19.76 26.28
N ASN A 290 -23.36 19.30 25.04
CA ASN A 290 -22.95 17.93 24.68
C ASN A 290 -21.46 17.91 24.35
N ILE A 291 -20.63 17.32 25.21
CA ILE A 291 -19.19 17.12 24.93
C ILE A 291 -19.05 15.79 24.18
N PRO A 292 -18.61 15.78 22.91
CA PRO A 292 -18.44 14.53 22.19
C PRO A 292 -17.38 13.69 22.90
N THR A 293 -17.74 12.47 23.27
CA THR A 293 -16.79 11.48 23.77
C THR A 293 -15.93 11.00 22.61
N LEU A 294 -14.61 10.99 22.81
CA LEU A 294 -13.68 10.43 21.82
C LEU A 294 -14.10 9.00 21.48
N SER A 295 -14.24 8.71 20.18
CA SER A 295 -14.51 7.36 19.73
C SER A 295 -13.19 6.57 19.63
N PHE A 296 -13.22 5.29 19.97
CA PHE A 296 -12.01 4.44 19.94
C PHE A 296 -11.43 4.20 18.52
N VAL A 297 -12.18 4.55 17.46
CA VAL A 297 -11.85 4.21 16.06
C VAL A 297 -11.24 5.40 15.31
N GLU A 298 -11.16 6.56 15.95
CA GLU A 298 -10.60 7.79 15.36
C GLU A 298 -9.08 7.73 15.21
#